data_AF-A0A5C9DGQ8-F1
#
_entry.id   AF-A0A5C9DGQ8-F1
#
_cell.length_a   1.000
_cell.length_b   1.000
_cell.length_c   1.000
_cell.angle_alpha   90.00
_cell.angle_beta   90.00
_cell.angle_gamma   90.00
#
_symmetry.space_group_name_H-M   'P 1'
#
loop_
_entity.id
_entity.type
_entity.pdbx_description
1 polymer ?
#
loop_
_entity_poly.entity_id
_entity_poly.type
_entity_poly.pdbx_seq_one_letter_code
_entity_poly.pdbx_strand_id
1 'polypeptide(L)'
;MKEKGMDVLVSQMEFSGHHFETNLSSRELEILAPGFANMKTYYQKGRAVHSSIDKAIHMYYGVGGHGNFALAEPYRFEGKFEFTELM
;
A
#
# COMPACT_ATOMS: atom_id res chain seq x y z
N MET A 1 0.09 -9.37 7.83
CA MET A 1 1.53 -9.63 7.56
C MET A 1 2.17 -8.54 6.72
N LYS A 2 1.59 -8.12 5.58
CA LYS A 2 2.16 -7.10 4.67
C LYS A 2 2.59 -5.79 5.35
N GLU A 3 1.73 -5.17 6.16
CA GLU A 3 2.06 -3.92 6.90
C GLU A 3 3.26 -4.05 7.86
N LYS A 4 3.48 -5.25 8.42
CA LYS A 4 4.67 -5.54 9.24
C LYS A 4 5.92 -5.79 8.39
N GLY A 5 5.76 -6.24 7.14
CA GLY A 5 6.84 -6.31 6.16
C GLY A 5 7.33 -4.93 5.74
N MET A 6 6.45 -3.92 5.76
CA MET A 6 6.86 -2.54 5.49
C MET A 6 7.72 -1.95 6.62
N ASP A 7 7.67 -2.51 7.83
CA ASP A 7 8.52 -2.06 8.97
C ASP A 7 10.00 -2.39 8.76
N VAL A 8 10.33 -3.40 7.94
CA VAL A 8 11.73 -3.78 7.68
C VAL A 8 12.40 -2.96 6.56
N LEU A 9 11.60 -2.19 5.79
CA LEU A 9 12.06 -1.38 4.66
C LEU A 9 12.32 0.09 5.07
N VAL A 10 13.01 0.29 6.20
CA VAL A 10 13.16 1.60 6.85
C VAL A 10 13.71 2.67 5.90
N SER A 11 14.84 2.41 5.24
CA SER A 11 15.48 3.37 4.33
C SER A 11 14.61 3.72 3.12
N GLN A 12 13.81 2.77 2.63
CA GLN A 12 12.88 3.02 1.52
C GLN A 12 11.70 3.90 1.96
N MET A 13 11.22 3.73 3.19
CA MET A 13 10.17 4.57 3.75
C MET A 13 10.67 5.97 4.06
N GLU A 14 11.92 6.14 4.52
CA GLU A 14 12.55 7.45 4.68
C GLU A 14 12.70 8.18 3.33
N PHE A 15 13.22 7.49 2.32
CA PHE A 15 13.29 8.04 0.96
C PHE A 15 11.91 8.46 0.45
N SER A 16 10.91 7.59 0.61
CA SER A 16 9.53 7.87 0.19
C SER A 16 8.95 9.08 0.90
N GLY A 17 9.14 9.19 2.23
CA GLY A 17 8.65 10.33 3.00
C GLY A 17 9.26 11.66 2.55
N HIS A 18 10.56 11.69 2.28
CA HIS A 18 11.21 12.87 1.72
C HIS A 18 10.73 13.18 0.30
N HIS A 19 10.58 12.16 -0.54
CA HIS A 19 10.08 12.31 -1.90
C HIS A 19 8.65 12.89 -1.93
N PHE A 20 7.73 12.36 -1.12
CA PHE A 20 6.35 12.85 -1.05
C PHE A 20 6.28 14.29 -0.53
N GLU A 21 7.03 14.61 0.52
CA GLU A 21 7.07 15.98 1.06
C GLU A 21 7.59 17.00 0.04
N THR A 22 8.52 16.59 -0.83
CA THR A 22 9.09 17.48 -1.85
C THR A 22 8.17 17.69 -3.06
N ASN A 23 7.39 16.66 -3.43
CA ASN A 23 6.68 16.63 -4.71
C ASN A 23 5.16 16.83 -4.61
N LEU A 24 4.58 16.76 -3.41
CA LEU A 24 3.14 16.95 -3.18
C LEU A 24 2.88 18.25 -2.42
N SER A 25 1.73 18.86 -2.68
CA SER A 25 1.29 20.02 -1.91
C SER A 25 0.91 19.64 -0.48
N SER A 26 1.00 20.58 0.45
CA SER A 26 0.58 20.38 1.84
C SER A 26 -0.87 19.91 1.96
N ARG A 27 -1.74 20.34 1.03
CA ARG A 27 -3.14 19.91 0.97
C ARG A 27 -3.26 18.43 0.58
N GLU A 28 -2.53 17.99 -0.44
CA GLU A 28 -2.54 16.58 -0.87
C GLU A 28 -1.98 15.67 0.22
N LEU A 29 -0.90 16.10 0.87
CA LEU A 29 -0.28 15.36 1.98
C LEU A 29 -1.24 15.22 3.17
N GLU A 30 -1.98 16.27 3.53
CA GLU A 30 -2.96 16.21 4.61
C GLU A 30 -4.16 15.31 4.27
N ILE A 31 -4.57 15.26 2.99
CA ILE A 31 -5.62 14.34 2.53
C ILE A 31 -5.13 12.88 2.60
N LEU A 32 -3.90 12.62 2.15
CA LEU A 32 -3.33 11.27 2.11
C LEU A 32 -2.95 10.76 3.51
N ALA A 33 -2.46 11.64 4.37
CA ALA A 33 -1.94 11.31 5.69
C ALA A 33 -2.25 12.43 6.69
N PRO A 34 -3.45 12.44 7.30
CA PRO A 34 -3.84 13.50 8.25
C PRO A 34 -2.82 13.70 9.37
N GLY A 35 -2.46 14.96 9.62
CA GLY A 35 -1.40 15.33 10.55
C GLY A 35 0.02 15.14 10.00
N PHE A 36 0.20 15.06 8.67
CA PHE A 36 1.51 14.85 8.02
C PHE A 36 2.57 15.83 8.52
N ALA A 37 2.20 17.10 8.67
CA ALA A 37 3.10 18.16 9.14
C ALA A 37 3.63 17.94 10.57
N ASN A 38 2.93 17.17 11.40
CA ASN A 38 3.31 16.89 12.78
C ASN A 38 4.24 15.67 12.92
N MET A 39 4.50 14.94 11.83
CA MET A 39 5.35 13.75 11.84
C MET A 39 6.82 14.15 11.91
N LYS A 40 7.55 13.53 12.84
CA LYS A 40 8.91 13.94 13.22
C LYS A 40 9.99 13.37 12.30
N THR A 41 9.72 12.25 11.64
CA THR A 41 10.70 11.56 10.79
C THR A 41 10.15 11.30 9.40
N TYR A 42 11.04 11.25 8.41
CA TYR A 42 10.67 10.86 7.05
C TYR A 42 10.15 9.42 7.00
N TYR A 43 10.61 8.53 7.89
CA TYR A 43 10.05 7.20 8.04
C TYR A 43 8.54 7.24 8.36
N GLN A 44 8.14 8.04 9.36
CA GLN A 44 6.73 8.21 9.73
C GLN A 44 5.91 8.75 8.56
N LYS A 45 6.44 9.77 7.88
CA LYS A 45 5.82 10.39 6.69
C LYS A 45 5.63 9.37 5.56
N GLY A 46 6.66 8.62 5.23
CA GLY A 46 6.61 7.58 4.21
C GLY A 46 5.60 6.49 4.55
N ARG A 47 5.58 6.01 5.80
CA ARG A 47 4.63 4.99 6.26
C ARG A 47 3.18 5.43 6.20
N ALA A 48 2.90 6.66 6.61
CA ALA A 48 1.54 7.16 6.61
C ALA A 48 0.96 7.23 5.18
N VAL A 49 1.74 7.77 4.23
CA VAL A 49 1.30 7.88 2.84
C VAL A 49 1.21 6.51 2.16
N HIS A 50 2.20 5.63 2.36
CA HIS A 50 2.17 4.26 1.80
C HIS A 50 0.99 3.44 2.32
N SER A 51 0.65 3.52 3.61
CA SER A 51 -0.51 2.79 4.14
C SER A 51 -1.82 3.26 3.50
N SER A 52 -1.96 4.56 3.22
CA SER A 52 -3.13 5.09 2.51
C SER A 52 -3.19 4.64 1.04
N ILE A 53 -2.05 4.60 0.35
CA ILE A 53 -1.96 4.07 -1.02
C ILE A 53 -2.32 2.58 -1.05
N ASP A 54 -1.75 1.79 -0.13
CA ASP A 54 -2.07 0.38 0.00
C ASP A 54 -3.58 0.20 0.20
N LYS A 55 -4.21 0.92 1.13
CA LYS A 55 -5.67 0.84 1.33
C LYS A 55 -6.46 1.20 0.08
N ALA A 56 -6.07 2.25 -0.65
CA ALA A 56 -6.72 2.64 -1.89
C ALA A 56 -6.61 1.55 -2.97
N ILE A 57 -5.44 0.93 -3.10
CA ILE A 57 -5.20 -0.22 -3.99
C ILE A 57 -6.09 -1.40 -3.59
N HIS A 58 -6.17 -1.74 -2.30
CA HIS A 58 -7.04 -2.84 -1.85
C HIS A 58 -8.52 -2.56 -2.10
N MET A 59 -8.97 -1.30 -1.95
CA MET A 59 -10.35 -0.93 -2.31
C MET A 59 -10.59 -1.02 -3.83
N TYR A 60 -9.63 -0.54 -4.64
CA TYR A 60 -9.73 -0.56 -6.09
C TYR A 60 -9.77 -1.99 -6.67
N TYR A 61 -8.92 -2.88 -6.16
CA TYR A 61 -8.86 -4.27 -6.61
C TYR A 61 -9.79 -5.23 -5.84
N GLY A 62 -10.42 -4.79 -4.74
CA GLY A 62 -11.13 -5.65 -3.79
C GLY A 62 -12.61 -5.32 -3.53
N VAL A 63 -13.21 -4.34 -4.22
CA VAL A 63 -14.65 -4.06 -4.11
C VAL A 63 -15.37 -4.57 -5.35
N GLY A 64 -15.53 -5.88 -5.41
CA GLY A 64 -16.25 -6.56 -6.48
C GLY A 64 -16.62 -8.01 -6.21
N GLY A 65 -16.85 -8.40 -4.95
CA GLY A 65 -17.59 -9.62 -4.61
C GLY A 65 -16.81 -10.95 -4.66
N HIS A 66 -16.91 -11.69 -3.56
CA HIS A 66 -16.78 -13.16 -3.46
C HIS A 66 -15.39 -13.80 -3.64
N GLY A 67 -14.41 -13.33 -2.87
CA GLY A 67 -13.26 -14.17 -2.51
C GLY A 67 -13.05 -14.13 -1.00
N ASN A 68 -13.00 -15.28 -0.33
CA ASN A 68 -12.54 -15.43 1.06
C ASN A 68 -11.04 -15.08 1.25
N PHE A 69 -10.48 -14.31 0.33
CA PHE A 69 -9.06 -14.00 0.25
C PHE A 69 -8.90 -12.49 0.17
N ALA A 70 -8.59 -11.89 1.32
CA ALA A 70 -8.22 -10.47 1.45
C ALA A 70 -6.79 -10.19 0.96
N LEU A 71 -6.04 -11.24 0.58
CA LEU A 71 -4.65 -11.22 0.16
C LEU A 71 -4.49 -12.06 -1.10
N ALA A 72 -4.81 -11.49 -2.25
CA ALA A 72 -4.39 -12.03 -3.53
C ALA A 72 -3.40 -11.04 -4.14
N GLU A 73 -2.17 -11.47 -4.37
CA GLU A 73 -1.33 -10.78 -5.34
C GLU A 73 -1.98 -10.95 -6.72
N PRO A 74 -2.04 -9.91 -7.56
CA PRO A 74 -2.54 -10.05 -8.92
C PRO A 74 -1.59 -10.97 -9.69
N TYR A 75 -1.90 -12.27 -9.69
CA TYR A 75 -1.21 -13.24 -10.53
C TYR A 75 -1.52 -12.92 -12.00
N ARG A 76 -0.50 -12.99 -12.86
CA ARG A 76 -0.66 -12.75 -14.30
C ARG A 76 -1.71 -13.71 -14.84
N PHE A 77 -2.67 -13.22 -15.62
CA PHE A 77 -3.66 -14.08 -16.26
C PHE A 77 -2.97 -14.93 -17.35
N GLU A 78 -2.75 -16.22 -17.07
CA GLU A 78 -2.08 -17.18 -17.96
C GLU A 78 -3.07 -18.07 -18.75
N GLY A 79 -4.38 -17.86 -18.59
CA GLY A 79 -5.43 -18.65 -19.26
C GLY A 79 -6.12 -19.63 -18.31
N LYS A 80 -6.89 -20.57 -18.87
CA LYS A 80 -7.61 -21.61 -18.11
C LYS A 80 -6.65 -22.75 -17.77
N PHE A 81 -6.61 -23.13 -16.49
CA PHE A 81 -5.97 -24.37 -16.05
C PHE A 81 -7.04 -25.46 -15.93
N GLU A 82 -6.87 -26.55 -16.66
CA GLU A 82 -7.66 -27.76 -16.46
C GLU A 82 -6.91 -28.68 -15.51
N PHE A 83 -7.51 -28.96 -14.36
CA PHE A 83 -7.00 -29.95 -13.41
C PHE A 83 -7.86 -31.20 -13.46
N THR A 84 -7.23 -32.37 -13.48
CA THR A 84 -7.90 -33.68 -13.51
C THR A 84 -8.26 -34.20 -12.12
N GLU A 85 -7.74 -33.59 -11.05
CA GLU A 85 -8.05 -33.91 -9.66
C GLU A 85 -7.82 -32.69 -8.75
N LEU A 86 -8.57 -32.61 -7.64
CA LEU A 86 -8.41 -31.63 -6.57
C LEU A 86 -7.56 -32.26 -5.45
N MET A 87 -6.50 -31.58 -5.02
CA MET A 87 -5.76 -31.93 -3.79
C MET A 87 -6.61 -31.70 -2.55
#